data_AF-A0A6N7VMN9-F1
#
_entry.id   AF-A0A6N7VMN9-F1
#
_cell.length_a   1.000
_cell.length_b   1.000
_cell.length_c   1.000
_cell.angle_alpha   90.00
_cell.angle_beta   90.00
_cell.angle_gamma   90.00
#
_symmetry.space_group_name_H-M   'P 1'
#
loop_
_entity.id
_entity.type
_entity.pdbx_description
1 polymer ?
#
loop_
_entity_poly.entity_id
_entity_poly.type
_entity_poly.pdbx_seq_one_letter_code
_entity_poly.pdbx_strand_id
1 'polypeptide(L)'
;MGLFSIFGKKDLEAEQKLLKKIEELEQTIARKDKEISDLINELDRVNQSIPNTNTNTNLNSKQLELIEKNIKDTKEENDRLKQVIDEYNLSSKKEKYYYKVDIEKFYSAARFKELANTIVNNGIVYLQDLTLEFFDTLSQDIKNLEEGKIRFQKFLTKEFIEWEVVTYLNKGERVSKLYSKSRKLVNIFIENDIEFMEDLINFDFSKLVDLGFKDSQIEEFILKRDEYYQERRVVK
;
A
#
# COMPACT_ATOMS: atom_id res chain seq x y z
N MET A 1 -86.35 2.30 -17.03
CA MET A 1 -85.15 1.57 -16.58
C MET A 1 -84.33 1.22 -17.82
N GLY A 2 -83.01 1.44 -17.79
CA GLY A 2 -82.10 0.92 -18.81
C GLY A 2 -81.46 1.97 -19.71
N LEU A 3 -80.51 2.75 -19.17
CA LEU A 3 -79.37 3.34 -19.90
C LEU A 3 -78.17 3.56 -18.94
N PHE A 4 -78.42 3.91 -17.67
CA PHE A 4 -77.37 4.07 -16.64
C PHE A 4 -76.72 2.76 -16.13
N SER A 5 -77.34 1.59 -16.37
CA SER A 5 -76.77 0.29 -15.97
C SER A 5 -75.65 -0.19 -16.91
N ILE A 6 -75.59 0.33 -18.13
CA ILE A 6 -74.68 -0.14 -19.19
C ILE A 6 -73.29 0.51 -19.04
N PHE A 7 -73.23 1.77 -18.59
CA PHE A 7 -71.97 2.50 -18.42
C PHE A 7 -71.15 2.00 -17.22
N GLY A 8 -71.77 1.79 -16.05
CA GLY A 8 -71.07 1.22 -14.88
C GLY A 8 -70.57 -0.23 -15.09
N LYS A 9 -71.27 -1.03 -15.90
CA LYS A 9 -70.83 -2.39 -16.23
C LYS A 9 -69.61 -2.41 -17.14
N LYS A 10 -69.51 -1.47 -18.08
CA LYS A 10 -68.41 -1.42 -19.06
C LYS A 10 -67.09 -0.98 -18.40
N ASP A 11 -67.17 -0.07 -17.44
CA ASP A 11 -66.00 0.36 -16.64
C ASP A 11 -65.54 -0.72 -15.66
N LEU A 12 -66.48 -1.42 -15.00
CA LEU A 12 -66.16 -2.59 -14.16
C LEU A 12 -65.53 -3.73 -14.95
N GLU A 13 -66.00 -3.98 -16.18
CA GLU A 13 -65.45 -5.04 -17.03
C GLU A 13 -64.03 -4.68 -17.54
N ALA A 14 -63.77 -3.39 -17.78
CA ALA A 14 -62.43 -2.91 -18.13
C ALA A 14 -61.46 -3.00 -16.94
N GLU A 15 -61.92 -2.65 -15.73
CA GLU A 15 -61.16 -2.77 -14.49
C GLU A 15 -60.83 -4.24 -14.17
N GLN A 16 -61.80 -5.16 -14.30
CA GLN A 16 -61.56 -6.59 -14.13
C GLN A 16 -60.56 -7.15 -15.14
N LYS A 17 -60.59 -6.68 -16.39
CA LYS A 17 -59.59 -7.08 -17.41
C LYS A 17 -58.19 -6.57 -17.07
N LEU A 18 -58.08 -5.36 -16.52
CA LEU A 18 -56.80 -4.81 -16.07
C LEU A 18 -56.24 -5.57 -14.86
N LEU A 19 -57.08 -5.86 -13.86
CA LEU A 19 -56.68 -6.65 -12.69
C LEU A 19 -56.20 -8.04 -13.08
N LYS A 20 -56.93 -8.72 -13.98
CA LYS A 20 -56.52 -10.02 -14.50
C LYS A 20 -55.17 -9.94 -15.22
N LYS A 21 -54.93 -8.85 -15.97
CA LYS A 21 -53.65 -8.65 -16.66
C LYS A 21 -52.50 -8.36 -15.71
N ILE A 22 -52.75 -7.66 -14.60
CA ILE A 22 -51.77 -7.45 -13.53
C ILE A 22 -51.41 -8.80 -12.90
N GLU A 23 -52.40 -9.62 -12.57
CA GLU A 23 -52.18 -10.95 -11.99
C GLU A 23 -51.37 -11.87 -12.94
N GLU A 24 -51.70 -11.87 -14.24
CA GLU A 24 -50.95 -12.61 -15.26
C GLU A 24 -49.49 -12.12 -15.37
N LEU A 25 -49.25 -10.82 -15.26
CA LEU A 25 -47.90 -10.24 -15.27
C LEU A 25 -47.12 -10.59 -14.00
N GLU A 26 -47.75 -10.53 -12.82
CA GLU A 26 -47.13 -10.92 -11.56
C GLU A 26 -46.71 -12.40 -11.57
N GLN A 27 -47.57 -13.28 -12.07
CA GLN A 27 -47.24 -14.70 -12.25
C GLN A 27 -46.08 -14.89 -13.25
N THR A 28 -46.05 -14.09 -14.32
CA THR A 28 -44.97 -14.14 -15.32
C THR A 28 -43.63 -13.69 -14.72
N ILE A 29 -43.64 -12.62 -13.91
CA ILE A 29 -42.46 -12.13 -13.21
C ILE A 29 -41.95 -13.20 -12.24
N ALA A 30 -42.82 -13.75 -11.40
CA ALA A 30 -42.45 -14.81 -10.45
C ALA A 30 -41.85 -16.04 -11.16
N ARG A 31 -42.38 -16.42 -12.33
CA ARG A 31 -41.83 -17.51 -13.13
C ARG A 31 -40.44 -17.17 -13.68
N LYS A 32 -40.24 -15.95 -14.17
CA LYS A 32 -38.95 -15.50 -14.69
C LYS A 32 -37.90 -15.35 -13.60
N ASP A 33 -38.27 -14.87 -12.42
CA ASP A 33 -37.37 -14.78 -11.27
C ASP A 33 -36.89 -16.16 -10.82
N LYS A 34 -37.80 -17.14 -10.82
CA LYS A 34 -37.44 -18.54 -10.56
C LYS A 34 -36.50 -19.09 -11.63
N GLU A 35 -36.79 -18.84 -12.91
CA GLU A 35 -35.95 -19.28 -14.04
C GLU A 35 -34.54 -18.67 -13.96
N ILE A 36 -34.44 -17.39 -13.63
CA ILE A 36 -33.14 -16.71 -13.40
C ILE A 36 -32.40 -17.37 -12.23
N SER A 37 -33.08 -17.63 -11.11
CA SER A 37 -32.46 -18.30 -9.96
C SER A 37 -31.97 -19.71 -10.30
N ASP A 38 -32.74 -20.47 -11.08
CA ASP A 38 -32.37 -21.83 -11.49
C ASP A 38 -31.17 -21.78 -12.45
N LEU A 39 -31.14 -20.85 -13.41
CA LEU A 39 -30.02 -20.64 -14.31
C LEU A 39 -28.73 -20.21 -13.59
N ILE A 40 -28.83 -19.34 -12.58
CA ILE A 40 -27.68 -18.96 -11.73
C ILE A 40 -27.12 -20.20 -11.02
N ASN A 41 -27.99 -21.04 -10.45
CA ASN A 41 -27.58 -22.27 -9.76
C ASN A 41 -26.95 -23.29 -10.72
N GLU A 42 -27.47 -23.42 -11.94
CA GLU A 42 -26.87 -24.27 -12.98
C GLU A 42 -25.51 -23.75 -13.43
N LEU A 43 -25.37 -22.44 -13.65
CA LEU A 43 -24.11 -21.80 -13.99
C LEU A 43 -23.05 -22.04 -12.91
N ASP A 44 -23.42 -21.89 -11.64
CA ASP A 44 -22.54 -22.15 -10.49
C ASP A 44 -22.10 -23.63 -10.43
N ARG A 45 -23.01 -24.57 -10.73
CA ARG A 45 -22.67 -26.01 -10.81
C ARG A 45 -21.73 -26.32 -11.97
N VAL A 46 -21.92 -25.70 -13.13
CA VAL A 46 -21.04 -25.86 -14.30
C VAL A 46 -19.65 -25.27 -14.01
N ASN A 47 -19.57 -24.10 -13.39
CA ASN A 47 -18.30 -23.49 -13.00
C ASN A 47 -17.53 -24.30 -11.94
N GLN A 48 -18.23 -25.09 -11.12
CA GLN A 48 -17.62 -26.02 -10.15
C GLN A 48 -17.18 -27.35 -10.78
N SER A 49 -17.76 -27.77 -11.91
CA SER A 49 -17.51 -29.08 -12.51
C SER A 49 -16.41 -29.10 -13.58
N ILE A 50 -15.87 -27.95 -13.98
CA ILE A 50 -14.72 -27.85 -14.89
C ILE A 50 -13.44 -28.26 -14.12
N PRO A 51 -12.81 -29.41 -14.45
CA PRO A 51 -11.56 -29.80 -13.81
C PRO A 51 -10.41 -28.94 -14.35
N ASN A 52 -9.78 -28.21 -13.44
CA ASN A 52 -8.58 -27.39 -13.55
C ASN A 52 -7.57 -27.78 -14.65
N THR A 53 -7.32 -26.84 -15.57
CA THR A 53 -5.96 -26.57 -16.06
C THR A 53 -5.42 -25.37 -15.27
N ASN A 54 -4.60 -25.65 -14.26
CA ASN A 54 -3.64 -24.74 -13.62
C ASN A 54 -4.06 -23.25 -13.49
N THR A 55 -5.01 -22.94 -12.59
CA THR A 55 -5.01 -21.73 -11.72
C THR A 55 -6.29 -21.76 -10.87
N ASN A 56 -6.16 -22.08 -9.58
CA ASN A 56 -7.26 -22.02 -8.62
C ASN A 56 -7.68 -20.56 -8.37
N THR A 57 -8.67 -20.04 -9.08
CA THR A 57 -9.51 -18.90 -8.64
C THR A 57 -10.89 -18.90 -9.32
N ASN A 58 -11.72 -19.91 -9.09
CA ASN A 58 -13.14 -19.81 -9.43
C ASN A 58 -13.86 -19.05 -8.31
N LEU A 59 -13.74 -17.71 -8.32
CA LEU A 59 -14.49 -16.84 -7.42
C LEU A 59 -15.98 -16.92 -7.78
N ASN A 60 -16.83 -17.23 -6.80
CA ASN A 60 -18.28 -17.25 -7.02
C ASN A 60 -18.86 -15.82 -7.12
N SER A 61 -20.07 -15.70 -7.65
CA SER A 61 -20.77 -14.42 -7.86
C SER A 61 -20.79 -13.52 -6.61
N LYS A 62 -21.06 -14.09 -5.43
CA LYS A 62 -21.05 -13.34 -4.16
C LYS A 62 -19.67 -12.83 -3.77
N GLN A 63 -18.61 -13.58 -4.05
CA GLN A 63 -17.23 -13.14 -3.83
C GLN A 63 -16.87 -11.98 -4.77
N LEU A 64 -17.33 -12.02 -6.02
CA LEU A 64 -17.13 -10.94 -6.98
C LEU A 64 -17.89 -9.66 -6.55
N GLU A 65 -19.15 -9.78 -6.13
CA GLU A 65 -19.92 -8.64 -5.60
C GLU A 65 -19.24 -8.01 -4.38
N LEU A 66 -18.70 -8.84 -3.48
CA LEU A 66 -17.98 -8.34 -2.30
C LEU A 66 -16.68 -7.63 -2.69
N ILE A 67 -15.94 -8.17 -3.65
CA ILE A 67 -14.72 -7.53 -4.20
C ILE A 67 -15.08 -6.19 -4.84
N GLU A 68 -16.13 -6.14 -5.66
CA GLU A 68 -16.59 -4.92 -6.32
C GLU A 68 -16.98 -3.86 -5.30
N LYS A 69 -17.76 -4.24 -4.27
CA LYS A 69 -18.12 -3.35 -3.17
C LYS A 69 -16.89 -2.82 -2.46
N ASN A 70 -15.93 -3.67 -2.09
CA ASN A 70 -14.71 -3.25 -1.41
C ASN A 70 -13.87 -2.31 -2.27
N ILE A 71 -13.76 -2.57 -3.57
CA ILE A 71 -13.06 -1.69 -4.52
C ILE A 71 -13.74 -0.32 -4.58
N LYS A 72 -15.07 -0.30 -4.64
CA LYS A 72 -15.86 0.93 -4.66
C LYS A 72 -15.67 1.74 -3.37
N ASP A 73 -15.85 1.11 -2.22
CA ASP A 73 -15.68 1.75 -0.91
C ASP A 73 -14.24 2.31 -0.76
N THR A 74 -13.24 1.55 -1.20
CA THR A 74 -11.83 2.00 -1.19
C THR A 74 -11.61 3.20 -2.10
N LYS A 75 -12.23 3.21 -3.29
CA LYS A 75 -12.12 4.32 -4.23
C LYS A 75 -12.76 5.59 -3.66
N GLU A 76 -13.96 5.48 -3.09
CA GLU A 76 -14.67 6.59 -2.47
C GLU A 76 -13.88 7.18 -1.29
N GLU A 77 -13.31 6.33 -0.43
CA GLU A 77 -12.48 6.80 0.67
C GLU A 77 -11.18 7.46 0.18
N ASN A 78 -10.56 6.93 -0.90
CA ASN A 78 -9.36 7.54 -1.49
C ASN A 78 -9.68 8.92 -2.09
N ASP A 79 -10.82 9.07 -2.77
CA ASP A 79 -11.25 10.36 -3.31
C ASP A 79 -11.57 11.37 -2.18
N ARG A 80 -12.18 10.90 -1.09
CA ARG A 80 -12.38 11.72 0.12
C ARG A 80 -11.06 12.17 0.73
N LEU A 81 -10.08 11.27 0.89
CA LEU A 81 -8.76 11.60 1.43
C LEU A 81 -8.02 12.60 0.54
N LYS A 82 -8.11 12.48 -0.78
CA LYS A 82 -7.56 13.48 -1.71
C LYS A 82 -8.21 14.86 -1.52
N GLN A 83 -9.52 14.92 -1.38
CA GLN A 83 -10.22 16.19 -1.11
C GLN A 83 -9.76 16.82 0.21
N VAL A 84 -9.56 16.03 1.26
CA VAL A 84 -9.01 16.54 2.54
C VAL A 84 -7.58 17.06 2.35
N ILE A 85 -6.75 16.34 1.59
CA ILE A 85 -5.39 16.82 1.27
C ILE A 85 -5.45 18.18 0.55
N ASP A 86 -6.32 18.31 -0.44
CA ASP A 86 -6.48 19.54 -1.23
C ASP A 86 -7.05 20.70 -0.37
N GLU A 87 -8.08 20.45 0.45
CA GLU A 87 -8.73 21.45 1.31
C GLU A 87 -7.73 22.08 2.30
N TYR A 88 -6.84 21.27 2.85
CA TYR A 88 -5.83 21.72 3.80
C TYR A 88 -4.53 22.19 3.13
N ASN A 89 -4.48 22.27 1.78
CA ASN A 89 -3.27 22.53 0.99
C ASN A 89 -2.08 21.65 1.42
N LEU A 90 -2.36 20.41 1.84
CA LEU A 90 -1.34 19.45 2.19
C LEU A 90 -0.75 18.90 0.91
N SER A 91 0.57 18.78 0.85
CA SER A 91 1.20 18.07 -0.26
C SER A 91 1.09 16.56 -0.02
N SER A 92 0.44 15.85 -0.95
CA SER A 92 0.51 14.38 -1.02
C SER A 92 1.92 13.87 -1.37
N LYS A 93 2.78 14.76 -1.87
CA LYS A 93 4.16 14.46 -2.22
C LYS A 93 5.07 14.95 -1.11
N LYS A 94 5.66 14.00 -0.38
CA LYS A 94 6.67 14.36 0.64
C LYS A 94 7.81 15.13 -0.01
N GLU A 95 8.02 16.35 0.46
CA GLU A 95 9.00 17.28 -0.10
C GLU A 95 10.41 17.03 0.42
N LYS A 96 10.54 16.51 1.65
CA LYS A 96 11.82 16.36 2.34
C LYS A 96 11.99 14.98 2.95
N TYR A 97 13.16 14.38 2.71
CA TYR A 97 13.64 13.19 3.39
C TYR A 97 14.64 13.59 4.48
N TYR A 98 14.70 12.82 5.56
CA TYR A 98 15.49 13.16 6.75
C TYR A 98 16.84 12.43 6.80
N TYR A 99 16.99 11.32 6.09
CA TYR A 99 18.19 10.47 6.13
C TYR A 99 18.81 10.23 4.76
N LYS A 100 20.13 10.08 4.71
CA LYS A 100 20.92 9.66 3.54
C LYS A 100 20.86 8.14 3.38
N VAL A 101 20.75 7.63 2.16
CA VAL A 101 20.68 6.18 1.89
C VAL A 101 21.99 5.72 1.27
N ASP A 102 22.57 4.63 1.77
CA ASP A 102 23.78 4.05 1.16
C ASP A 102 23.47 3.49 -0.24
N ILE A 103 24.42 3.66 -1.17
CA ILE A 103 24.36 3.05 -2.51
C ILE A 103 24.16 1.53 -2.40
N GLU A 104 24.87 0.87 -1.49
CA GLU A 104 24.75 -0.57 -1.26
C GLU A 104 23.35 -0.98 -0.78
N LYS A 105 22.66 -0.11 -0.02
CA LYS A 105 21.29 -0.37 0.43
C LYS A 105 20.29 -0.19 -0.71
N PHE A 106 20.50 0.83 -1.55
CA PHE A 106 19.65 1.07 -2.72
C PHE A 106 19.82 -0.01 -3.80
N TYR A 107 21.02 -0.54 -3.97
CA TYR A 107 21.38 -1.60 -4.92
C TYR A 107 21.66 -2.94 -4.22
N SER A 108 20.87 -3.28 -3.20
CA SER A 108 21.10 -4.47 -2.35
C SER A 108 20.93 -5.82 -3.05
N ALA A 109 20.18 -5.87 -4.16
CA ALA A 109 20.00 -7.10 -4.91
C ALA A 109 21.33 -7.57 -5.51
N ALA A 110 21.65 -8.87 -5.35
CA ALA A 110 22.94 -9.45 -5.75
C ALA A 110 23.35 -9.15 -7.20
N ARG A 111 22.39 -8.98 -8.10
CA ARG A 111 22.61 -8.62 -9.50
C ARG A 111 23.23 -7.22 -9.71
N PHE A 112 23.05 -6.29 -8.77
CA PHE A 112 23.62 -4.95 -8.81
C PHE A 112 24.90 -4.79 -7.97
N LYS A 113 25.39 -5.87 -7.34
CA LYS A 113 26.55 -5.81 -6.44
C LYS A 113 27.79 -5.19 -7.09
N GLU A 114 28.07 -5.54 -8.34
CA GLU A 114 29.19 -5.00 -9.10
C GLU A 114 29.03 -3.50 -9.34
N LEU A 115 27.85 -3.07 -9.83
CA LEU A 115 27.51 -1.66 -10.02
C LEU A 115 27.64 -0.85 -8.72
N ALA A 116 27.06 -1.36 -7.62
CA ALA A 116 27.11 -0.70 -6.31
C ALA A 116 28.56 -0.50 -5.85
N ASN A 117 29.38 -1.55 -5.94
CA ASN A 117 30.80 -1.48 -5.57
C ASN A 117 31.57 -0.48 -6.45
N THR A 118 31.30 -0.44 -7.76
CA THR A 118 31.94 0.52 -8.66
C THR A 118 31.59 1.95 -8.28
N ILE A 119 30.32 2.25 -8.01
CA ILE A 119 29.88 3.58 -7.57
C ILE A 119 30.59 3.98 -6.26
N VAL A 120 30.62 3.08 -5.26
CA VAL A 120 31.27 3.33 -3.96
C VAL A 120 32.78 3.52 -4.11
N ASN A 121 33.45 2.72 -4.96
CA ASN A 121 34.88 2.85 -5.23
C ASN A 121 35.25 4.17 -5.92
N ASN A 122 34.30 4.83 -6.59
CA ASN A 122 34.45 6.18 -7.14
C ASN A 122 34.16 7.27 -6.10
N GLY A 123 34.00 6.92 -4.82
CA GLY A 123 33.81 7.85 -3.70
C GLY A 123 32.37 8.26 -3.42
N ILE A 124 31.39 7.72 -4.16
CA ILE A 124 29.97 8.02 -3.95
C ILE A 124 29.38 6.99 -2.99
N VAL A 125 29.25 7.36 -1.72
CA VAL A 125 28.73 6.47 -0.66
C VAL A 125 27.21 6.55 -0.55
N TYR A 126 26.64 7.75 -0.72
CA TYR A 126 25.22 8.00 -0.55
C TYR A 126 24.51 8.21 -1.88
N LEU A 127 23.28 7.70 -1.95
CA LEU A 127 22.38 7.82 -3.09
C LEU A 127 22.10 9.28 -3.48
N GLN A 128 22.10 10.18 -2.50
CA GLN A 128 21.86 11.61 -2.68
C GLN A 128 23.01 12.32 -3.40
N ASP A 129 24.21 11.74 -3.38
CA ASP A 129 25.40 12.31 -4.03
C ASP A 129 25.58 11.77 -5.46
N LEU A 130 24.72 10.83 -5.88
CA LEU A 130 24.74 10.24 -7.22
C LEU A 130 24.01 11.13 -8.23
N THR A 131 24.52 11.15 -9.47
CA THR A 131 23.93 11.90 -10.59
C THR A 131 23.71 10.97 -11.78
N LEU A 132 22.84 11.36 -12.73
CA LEU A 132 22.56 10.53 -13.90
C LEU A 132 23.75 10.51 -14.86
N GLU A 133 24.45 11.63 -14.96
CA GLU A 133 25.64 11.84 -15.77
C GLU A 133 26.80 10.94 -15.31
N PHE A 134 26.85 10.61 -14.01
CA PHE A 134 27.85 9.69 -13.48
C PHE A 134 27.81 8.33 -14.18
N PHE A 135 26.61 7.81 -14.51
CA PHE A 135 26.48 6.53 -15.20
C PHE A 135 27.11 6.55 -16.60
N ASP A 136 27.15 7.71 -17.26
CA ASP A 136 27.74 7.87 -18.59
C ASP A 136 29.29 7.87 -18.53
N THR A 137 29.87 8.05 -17.35
CA THR A 137 31.31 7.93 -17.11
C THR A 137 31.77 6.50 -16.82
N LEU A 138 30.82 5.60 -16.56
CA LEU A 138 31.09 4.22 -16.21
C LEU A 138 31.34 3.36 -17.46
N SER A 139 32.12 2.30 -17.30
CA SER A 139 32.39 1.35 -18.36
C SER A 139 31.14 0.51 -18.70
N GLN A 140 30.89 0.31 -20.00
CA GLN A 140 29.68 -0.35 -20.51
C GLN A 140 29.66 -1.87 -20.27
N ASP A 141 30.77 -2.45 -19.84
CA ASP A 141 30.89 -3.87 -19.45
C ASP A 141 30.36 -4.15 -18.04
N ILE A 142 30.11 -3.12 -17.23
CA ILE A 142 29.57 -3.27 -15.87
C ILE A 142 28.18 -3.92 -15.95
N LYS A 143 28.06 -5.03 -15.23
CA LYS A 143 26.82 -5.80 -15.21
C LYS A 143 25.63 -4.98 -14.70
N ASN A 144 24.54 -5.00 -15.45
CA ASN A 144 23.27 -4.32 -15.14
C ASN A 144 23.37 -2.79 -15.00
N LEU A 145 24.34 -2.15 -15.67
CA LEU A 145 24.50 -0.68 -15.67
C LEU A 145 23.21 0.05 -16.09
N GLU A 146 22.65 -0.30 -17.26
CA GLU A 146 21.44 0.34 -17.80
C GLU A 146 20.21 0.16 -16.90
N GLU A 147 19.98 -1.05 -16.39
CA GLU A 147 18.88 -1.30 -15.44
C GLU A 147 19.08 -0.51 -14.14
N GLY A 148 20.33 -0.40 -13.68
CA GLY A 148 20.69 0.40 -12.52
C GLY A 148 20.43 1.89 -12.72
N LYS A 149 20.78 2.43 -13.91
CA LYS A 149 20.51 3.82 -14.31
C LYS A 149 19.01 4.10 -14.36
N ILE A 150 18.22 3.22 -14.98
CA ILE A 150 16.75 3.32 -15.02
C ILE A 150 16.15 3.31 -13.62
N ARG A 151 16.64 2.43 -12.74
CA ARG A 151 16.20 2.38 -11.33
C ARG A 151 16.48 3.69 -10.59
N PHE A 152 17.66 4.29 -10.81
CA PHE A 152 17.99 5.61 -10.23
C PHE A 152 17.14 6.74 -10.82
N GLN A 153 16.88 6.73 -12.13
CA GLN A 153 15.97 7.69 -12.78
C GLN A 153 14.57 7.66 -12.13
N LYS A 154 14.01 6.46 -11.91
CA LYS A 154 12.70 6.29 -11.25
C LYS A 154 12.68 6.82 -9.82
N PHE A 155 13.81 6.73 -9.12
CA PHE A 155 13.97 7.33 -7.80
C PHE A 155 13.93 8.87 -7.88
N LEU A 156 14.67 9.48 -8.81
CA LEU A 156 14.67 10.94 -8.99
C LEU A 156 13.31 11.50 -9.40
N THR A 157 12.60 10.81 -10.29
CA THR A 157 11.25 11.21 -10.74
C THR A 157 10.16 10.92 -9.72
N LYS A 158 10.48 10.24 -8.60
CA LYS A 158 9.53 9.75 -7.59
C LYS A 158 8.42 8.89 -8.19
N GLU A 159 8.67 8.23 -9.32
CA GLU A 159 7.70 7.36 -10.00
C GLU A 159 7.55 6.03 -9.24
N PHE A 160 8.68 5.46 -8.83
CA PHE A 160 8.71 4.23 -8.05
C PHE A 160 9.92 4.22 -7.12
N ILE A 161 9.67 4.03 -5.84
CA ILE A 161 10.70 3.86 -4.82
C ILE A 161 10.28 2.68 -3.95
N GLU A 162 11.19 1.73 -3.75
CA GLU A 162 10.92 0.58 -2.88
C GLU A 162 10.59 1.05 -1.45
N TRP A 163 9.59 0.41 -0.83
CA TRP A 163 9.11 0.80 0.50
C TRP A 163 10.22 0.81 1.55
N GLU A 164 11.18 -0.10 1.47
CA GLU A 164 12.31 -0.13 2.39
C GLU A 164 13.19 1.13 2.26
N VAL A 165 13.45 1.58 1.02
CA VAL A 165 14.21 2.81 0.74
C VAL A 165 13.44 4.02 1.22
N VAL A 166 12.14 4.10 0.93
CA VAL A 166 11.26 5.17 1.44
C VAL A 166 11.27 5.19 2.96
N THR A 167 11.14 4.04 3.61
CA THR A 167 11.13 3.94 5.07
C THR A 167 12.45 4.46 5.64
N TYR A 168 13.58 4.04 5.07
CA TYR A 168 14.89 4.49 5.53
C TYR A 168 15.09 6.00 5.36
N LEU A 169 14.75 6.56 4.20
CA LEU A 169 14.82 8.01 3.94
C LEU A 169 14.05 8.84 4.98
N ASN A 170 12.99 8.25 5.55
CA ASN A 170 12.10 8.92 6.47
C ASN A 170 12.41 8.66 7.94
N LYS A 171 12.79 7.43 8.27
CA LYS A 171 12.90 6.96 9.65
C LYS A 171 14.32 6.57 10.06
N GLY A 172 15.23 6.46 9.11
CA GLY A 172 16.59 5.96 9.33
C GLY A 172 16.62 4.44 9.51
N GLU A 173 17.70 3.96 10.10
CA GLU A 173 17.91 2.54 10.38
C GLU A 173 17.04 2.06 11.55
N ARG A 174 16.82 0.74 11.63
CA ARG A 174 16.18 0.15 12.81
C ARG A 174 17.07 0.26 14.04
N VAL A 175 16.49 0.62 15.19
CA VAL A 175 17.22 0.71 16.46
C VAL A 175 17.82 -0.63 16.87
N SER A 176 17.13 -1.73 16.56
CA SER A 176 17.60 -3.09 16.83
C SER A 176 18.90 -3.44 16.09
N LYS A 177 19.15 -2.84 14.91
CA LYS A 177 20.39 -3.02 14.18
C LYS A 177 21.53 -2.23 14.82
N LEU A 178 21.27 -0.96 15.15
CA LEU A 178 22.28 -0.08 15.75
C LEU A 178 22.66 -0.53 17.17
N TYR A 179 21.69 -0.93 17.99
CA TYR A 179 21.89 -1.33 19.40
C TYR A 179 21.89 -2.85 19.60
N SER A 180 22.17 -3.63 18.56
CA SER A 180 22.13 -5.10 18.55
C SER A 180 22.90 -5.78 19.70
N LYS A 181 23.94 -5.13 20.24
CA LYS A 181 24.72 -5.64 21.38
C LYS A 181 24.02 -5.52 22.74
N SER A 182 22.99 -4.67 22.87
CA SER A 182 22.28 -4.43 24.12
C SER A 182 20.84 -4.95 24.03
N ARG A 183 20.66 -6.26 24.23
CA ARG A 183 19.34 -6.92 24.14
C ARG A 183 18.31 -6.28 25.09
N LYS A 184 18.72 -5.92 26.30
CA LYS A 184 17.85 -5.25 27.28
C LYS A 184 17.33 -3.90 26.75
N LEU A 185 18.20 -3.10 26.14
CA LEU A 185 17.81 -1.80 25.55
C LEU A 185 16.88 -1.99 24.36
N VAL A 186 17.19 -2.94 23.47
CA VAL A 186 16.34 -3.24 22.30
C VAL A 186 14.95 -3.69 22.72
N ASN A 187 14.82 -4.50 23.78
CA ASN A 187 13.51 -4.90 24.31
C ASN A 187 12.72 -3.69 24.83
N ILE A 188 13.36 -2.76 25.54
CA ILE A 188 12.71 -1.52 26.01
C ILE A 188 12.22 -0.71 24.81
N PHE A 189 13.01 -0.60 23.74
CA PHE A 189 12.56 0.09 22.53
C PHE A 189 11.32 -0.58 21.93
N ILE A 190 11.30 -1.91 21.81
CA ILE A 190 10.14 -2.66 21.31
C ILE A 190 8.91 -2.43 22.20
N GLU A 191 9.06 -2.49 23.52
CA GLU A 191 7.97 -2.27 24.48
C GLU A 191 7.40 -0.85 24.45
N ASN A 192 8.15 0.11 23.91
CA ASN A 192 7.75 1.52 23.78
C ASN A 192 7.42 1.91 22.32
N ASP A 193 7.21 0.94 21.43
CA ASP A 193 6.94 1.15 20.00
C ASP A 193 8.01 1.99 19.27
N ILE A 194 9.26 1.89 19.71
CA ILE A 194 10.44 2.53 19.11
C ILE A 194 11.10 1.52 18.18
N GLU A 195 10.91 1.69 16.88
CA GLU A 195 11.44 0.76 15.88
C GLU A 195 12.62 1.35 15.11
N PHE A 196 12.60 2.65 14.84
CA PHE A 196 13.56 3.33 14.00
C PHE A 196 14.30 4.45 14.71
N MET A 197 15.43 4.86 14.15
CA MET A 197 16.24 5.94 14.70
C MET A 197 15.45 7.25 14.84
N GLU A 198 14.56 7.60 13.90
CA GLU A 198 13.72 8.80 14.02
C GLU A 198 12.81 8.78 15.27
N ASP A 199 12.38 7.60 15.73
CA ASP A 199 11.53 7.47 16.92
C ASP A 199 12.32 7.82 18.21
N LEU A 200 13.67 7.78 18.16
CA LEU A 200 14.54 8.14 19.29
C LEU A 200 14.78 9.65 19.46
N ILE A 201 14.28 10.51 18.56
CA ILE A 201 14.48 11.97 18.68
C ILE A 201 13.95 12.50 20.01
N ASN A 202 12.79 12.00 20.44
CA ASN A 202 12.12 12.43 21.66
C ASN A 202 12.30 11.44 22.82
N PHE A 203 13.16 10.43 22.65
CA PHE A 203 13.38 9.43 23.69
C PHE A 203 14.29 9.98 24.78
N ASP A 204 13.80 9.96 26.01
CA ASP A 204 14.55 10.38 27.20
C ASP A 204 15.36 9.21 27.77
N PHE A 205 16.64 9.18 27.42
CA PHE A 205 17.60 8.16 27.88
C PHE A 205 17.82 8.19 29.40
N SER A 206 17.52 9.29 30.08
CA SER A 206 17.70 9.42 31.54
C SER A 206 16.82 8.42 32.31
N LYS A 207 15.67 8.05 31.75
CA LYS A 207 14.75 7.06 32.34
C LYS A 207 15.34 5.65 32.40
N LEU A 208 16.41 5.38 31.66
CA LEU A 208 17.08 4.10 31.71
C LEU A 208 17.79 3.84 33.05
N VAL A 209 18.09 4.89 33.83
CA VAL A 209 18.64 4.75 35.19
C VAL A 209 17.70 3.93 36.07
N ASP A 210 16.40 4.24 36.03
CA ASP A 210 15.36 3.53 36.80
C ASP A 210 15.19 2.07 36.35
N LEU A 211 15.59 1.78 35.11
CA LEU A 211 15.59 0.43 34.55
C LEU A 211 16.91 -0.31 34.82
N GLY A 212 17.82 0.25 35.61
CA GLY A 212 19.05 -0.40 36.06
C GLY A 212 20.18 -0.38 35.03
N PHE A 213 20.24 0.62 34.15
CA PHE A 213 21.43 0.91 33.35
C PHE A 213 22.38 1.81 34.13
N LYS A 214 23.69 1.63 33.92
CA LYS A 214 24.71 2.53 34.48
C LYS A 214 24.81 3.80 33.64
N ASP A 215 25.12 4.93 34.25
CA ASP A 215 25.30 6.22 33.57
C ASP A 215 26.26 6.11 32.39
N SER A 216 27.39 5.41 32.54
CA SER A 216 28.36 5.20 31.47
C SER A 216 27.79 4.46 30.25
N GLN A 217 26.84 3.55 30.46
CA GLN A 217 26.18 2.84 29.35
C GLN A 217 25.16 3.76 28.66
N ILE A 218 24.46 4.58 29.44
CA ILE A 218 23.49 5.54 28.93
C ILE A 218 24.20 6.58 28.06
N GLU A 219 25.34 7.10 28.52
CA GLU A 219 26.21 8.00 27.76
C GLU A 219 26.68 7.36 26.44
N GLU A 220 27.10 6.09 26.47
CA GLU A 220 27.48 5.36 25.24
C GLU A 220 26.31 5.27 24.26
N PHE A 221 25.09 5.02 24.74
CA PHE A 221 23.91 4.96 23.87
C PHE A 221 23.57 6.32 23.26
N ILE A 222 23.64 7.39 24.05
CA ILE A 222 23.41 8.75 23.58
C ILE A 222 24.44 9.14 22.53
N LEU A 223 25.73 8.90 22.80
CA LEU A 223 26.82 9.19 21.87
C LEU A 223 26.60 8.46 20.54
N LYS A 224 26.25 7.16 20.59
CA LYS A 224 25.98 6.36 19.40
C LYS A 224 24.80 6.90 18.57
N ARG A 225 23.73 7.37 19.22
CA ARG A 225 22.60 8.04 18.55
C ARG A 225 23.06 9.30 17.86
N ASP A 226 23.83 10.13 18.55
CA ASP A 226 24.23 11.45 18.09
C ASP A 226 25.22 11.34 16.92
N GLU A 227 26.18 10.42 17.00
CA GLU A 227 27.08 10.07 15.88
C GLU A 227 26.29 9.62 14.65
N TYR A 228 25.31 8.72 14.83
CA TYR A 228 24.46 8.26 13.74
C TYR A 228 23.67 9.43 13.11
N TYR A 229 23.10 10.32 13.92
CA TYR A 229 22.37 11.47 13.40
C TYR A 229 23.27 12.45 12.65
N GLN A 230 24.47 12.72 13.15
CA GLN A 230 25.45 13.60 12.49
C GLN A 230 25.86 13.04 11.13
N GLU A 231 26.10 11.74 11.03
CA GLU A 231 26.50 11.10 9.78
C GLU A 231 25.34 11.04 8.78
N ARG A 232 24.17 10.60 9.25
CA ARG A 232 23.09 10.12 8.38
C ARG A 232 21.99 11.13 8.11
N ARG A 233 21.75 12.12 8.97
CA ARG A 233 20.65 13.06 8.71
C ARG A 233 21.05 14.05 7.62
N VAL A 234 20.10 14.38 6.77
CA VAL A 234 20.22 15.50 5.84
C VAL A 234 20.03 16.76 6.67
N VAL A 235 21.12 17.48 6.94
CA VAL A 235 21.10 18.72 7.72
C VAL A 235 20.14 19.71 7.05
N LYS A 236 19.32 20.40 7.85
CA LYS A 236 18.41 21.46 7.37
C LYS A 236 19.18 22.66 6.82
#